data_AF-A0A9D1WMG4-F1
#
_entry.id   AF-A0A9D1WMG4-F1
#
_cell.length_a   1.000
_cell.length_b   1.000
_cell.length_c   1.000
_cell.angle_alpha   90.00
_cell.angle_beta   90.00
_cell.angle_gamma   90.00
#
_symmetry.space_group_name_H-M   'P 1'
#
loop_
_entity.id
_entity.type
_entity.pdbx_description
1 polymer ?
#
loop_
_entity_poly.entity_id
_entity_poly.type
_entity_poly.pdbx_seq_one_letter_code
_entity_poly.pdbx_strand_id
1 'polypeptide(L)'
;DLGVYVRGGSGERIPLSEFVTLERQAKPAVVSRFGVYLGAQFQGGPAPGYSSGQALAAMEEVVAELDGNWGMGWTGTAYQESQLGNTAVLAIVFGLLMVFLILAAQYESWSLPLAVLTSTPFAFLGGVGGIVLRGLETSVYVEIGLLVVVGLAAKNAILIVEFAELQRKELGKTIQEAAINAAELRFRPIVMTSLAFIFGTLPLALASGASDVSSHHIGTTVVVGMASVAILGSCFVPTFYAMIASASDWLRRKTRGDSETQQAGTGEQG
;
A
#
# COMPACT_ATOMS: atom_id res chain seq x y z
N ASP A 1 -64.44 -5.71 25.55
CA ASP A 1 -64.74 -7.13 25.76
C ASP A 1 -64.26 -7.98 24.59
N LEU A 2 -63.18 -8.77 24.78
CA LEU A 2 -62.78 -9.80 23.82
C LEU A 2 -63.72 -11.01 23.99
N GLY A 3 -64.54 -11.31 22.98
CA GLY A 3 -65.52 -12.42 23.00
C GLY A 3 -64.93 -13.83 22.89
N VAL A 4 -63.84 -14.10 23.61
CA VAL A 4 -63.14 -15.40 23.60
C VAL A 4 -63.45 -16.15 24.90
N TYR A 5 -63.98 -17.38 24.77
CA TYR A 5 -64.41 -18.22 25.87
C TYR A 5 -63.65 -19.55 25.86
N VAL A 6 -63.32 -20.06 27.04
CA VAL A 6 -62.71 -21.38 27.22
C VAL A 6 -63.70 -22.28 27.96
N ARG A 7 -63.76 -23.56 27.58
CA ARG A 7 -64.70 -24.53 28.17
C ARG A 7 -64.09 -25.14 29.43
N GLY A 8 -64.73 -24.95 30.58
CA GLY A 8 -64.33 -25.57 31.84
C GLY A 8 -64.66 -27.07 31.90
N GLY A 9 -64.12 -27.78 32.89
CA GLY A 9 -64.33 -29.24 33.07
C GLY A 9 -65.79 -29.65 33.28
N SER A 10 -66.65 -28.72 33.70
CA SER A 10 -68.11 -28.87 33.81
C SER A 10 -68.88 -28.59 32.51
N GLY A 11 -68.18 -28.20 31.44
CA GLY A 11 -68.79 -27.86 30.15
C GLY A 11 -69.23 -26.40 29.99
N GLU A 12 -69.11 -25.58 31.04
CA GLU A 12 -69.45 -24.16 31.08
C GLU A 12 -68.45 -23.28 30.32
N ARG A 13 -68.91 -22.17 29.74
CA ARG A 13 -68.09 -21.20 28.98
C ARG A 13 -67.64 -20.08 29.91
N ILE A 14 -66.35 -20.03 30.23
CA ILE A 14 -65.80 -18.99 31.11
C ILE A 14 -65.07 -17.95 30.23
N PRO A 15 -65.35 -16.63 30.38
CA PRO A 15 -64.68 -15.60 29.60
C PRO A 15 -63.19 -15.50 29.97
N LEU A 16 -62.32 -15.32 28.97
CA LEU A 16 -60.87 -15.30 29.17
C LEU A 16 -60.39 -14.13 30.07
N SER A 17 -61.20 -13.07 30.19
CA SER A 17 -60.93 -11.91 31.04
C SER A 17 -60.89 -12.23 32.54
N GLU A 18 -61.46 -13.35 33.00
CA GLU A 18 -61.36 -13.76 34.41
C GLU A 18 -60.00 -14.37 34.76
N PHE A 19 -59.23 -14.83 33.77
CA PHE A 19 -57.93 -15.47 33.96
C PHE A 19 -56.75 -14.66 33.42
N VAL A 20 -57.00 -13.65 32.58
CA VAL A 20 -55.96 -12.89 31.87
C VAL A 20 -56.09 -11.41 32.14
N THR A 21 -55.04 -10.83 32.71
CA THR A 21 -54.86 -9.38 32.86
C THR A 21 -54.03 -8.84 31.69
N LEU A 22 -54.59 -7.90 30.94
CA LEU A 22 -53.90 -7.29 29.80
C LEU A 22 -53.13 -6.05 30.26
N GLU A 23 -51.80 -6.12 30.22
CA GLU A 23 -50.92 -4.97 30.46
C GLU A 23 -50.30 -4.47 29.15
N ARG A 24 -50.38 -3.15 28.92
CA ARG A 24 -49.74 -2.53 27.77
C ARG A 24 -48.28 -2.24 28.10
N GLN A 25 -47.36 -3.01 27.54
CA GLN A 25 -45.92 -2.80 27.68
C GLN A 25 -45.29 -2.45 26.33
N ALA A 26 -44.47 -1.40 26.29
CA ALA A 26 -43.69 -1.05 25.11
C ALA A 26 -42.35 -1.83 25.16
N LYS A 27 -42.24 -2.88 24.36
CA LYS A 27 -41.01 -3.69 24.22
C LYS A 27 -40.54 -3.68 22.77
N PRO A 28 -39.22 -3.79 22.52
CA PRO A 28 -38.70 -3.94 21.16
C PRO A 28 -39.31 -5.18 20.49
N ALA A 29 -39.77 -5.01 19.25
CA ALA A 29 -40.29 -6.13 18.45
C ALA A 29 -39.17 -7.08 17.99
N VAL A 30 -37.95 -6.57 17.88
CA VAL A 30 -36.74 -7.31 17.49
C VAL A 30 -35.60 -6.95 18.44
N VAL A 31 -34.85 -7.96 18.87
CA VAL A 31 -33.66 -7.81 19.71
C VAL A 31 -32.46 -8.32 18.92
N SER A 32 -31.58 -7.40 18.52
CA SER A 32 -30.37 -7.73 17.76
C SER A 32 -29.20 -8.04 18.70
N ARG A 33 -28.38 -9.00 18.29
CA ARG A 33 -27.15 -9.39 19.00
C ARG A 33 -26.00 -9.39 18.02
N PHE A 34 -24.85 -8.90 18.46
CA PHE A 34 -23.60 -8.95 17.71
C PHE A 34 -22.61 -9.83 18.48
N GLY A 35 -22.25 -10.98 17.90
CA GLY A 35 -21.57 -12.05 18.63
C GLY A 35 -22.45 -12.59 19.77
N VAL A 36 -21.98 -12.45 21.02
CA VAL A 36 -22.70 -12.91 22.22
C VAL A 36 -23.44 -11.76 22.93
N TYR A 37 -23.12 -10.51 22.58
CA TYR A 37 -23.61 -9.31 23.26
C TYR A 37 -24.87 -8.74 22.59
N LEU A 38 -25.72 -8.11 23.40
CA LEU A 38 -26.83 -7.28 22.92
C LEU A 38 -26.24 -6.06 22.21
N GLY A 39 -26.70 -5.76 21.00
CA GLY A 39 -26.13 -4.69 20.19
C GLY A 39 -27.18 -4.02 19.32
N ALA A 40 -26.97 -2.74 19.05
CA ALA A 40 -27.71 -2.00 18.04
C ALA A 40 -26.88 -1.96 16.75
N GLN A 41 -27.54 -2.14 15.61
CA GLN A 41 -26.88 -2.02 14.31
C GLN A 41 -27.04 -0.59 13.80
N PHE A 42 -25.90 0.04 13.48
CA PHE A 42 -25.85 1.34 12.82
C PHE A 42 -25.39 1.16 11.38
N GLN A 43 -25.98 1.94 10.47
CA GLN A 43 -25.62 1.96 9.05
C GLN A 43 -25.45 3.40 8.63
N GLY A 44 -24.39 3.66 7.86
CA GLY A 44 -24.03 4.98 7.37
C GLY A 44 -22.98 4.86 6.29
N GLY A 45 -22.80 5.93 5.53
CA GLY A 45 -21.72 6.07 4.55
C GLY A 45 -20.85 7.28 4.89
N PRO A 46 -19.67 7.39 4.27
CA PRO A 46 -18.83 8.58 4.41
C PRO A 46 -19.56 9.82 3.88
N ALA A 47 -19.25 10.99 4.47
CA ALA A 47 -19.71 12.27 3.95
C ALA A 47 -19.07 12.55 2.57
N PRO A 48 -19.71 13.35 1.69
CA PRO A 48 -19.12 13.70 0.39
C PRO A 48 -17.71 14.28 0.54
N GLY A 49 -16.73 13.67 -0.12
CA GLY A 49 -15.32 14.08 -0.07
C GLY A 49 -14.48 13.46 1.06
N TYR A 50 -15.06 12.58 1.88
CA TYR A 50 -14.35 11.80 2.88
C TYR A 50 -14.24 10.34 2.44
N SER A 51 -13.14 9.67 2.83
CA SER A 51 -12.96 8.25 2.54
C SER A 51 -13.71 7.35 3.52
N SER A 52 -13.96 6.11 3.10
CA SER A 52 -14.49 5.07 3.97
C SER A 52 -13.65 4.87 5.24
N GLY A 53 -12.32 4.80 5.12
CA GLY A 53 -11.42 4.71 6.26
C GLY A 53 -11.53 5.88 7.25
N GLN A 54 -11.76 7.11 6.76
CA GLN A 54 -11.99 8.27 7.64
C GLN A 54 -13.33 8.15 8.38
N ALA A 55 -14.37 7.63 7.73
CA ALA A 55 -15.65 7.37 8.38
C ALA A 55 -15.54 6.27 9.45
N LEU A 56 -14.73 5.22 9.22
CA LEU A 56 -14.46 4.19 10.22
C LEU A 56 -13.77 4.79 11.45
N ALA A 57 -12.70 5.57 11.24
CA ALA A 57 -11.97 6.22 12.32
C ALA A 57 -12.85 7.20 13.13
N ALA A 58 -13.70 7.98 12.45
CA ALA A 58 -14.63 8.90 13.10
C ALA A 58 -15.67 8.16 13.96
N MET A 59 -16.17 7.02 13.49
CA MET A 59 -17.10 6.20 14.28
C MET A 59 -16.42 5.56 15.50
N GLU A 60 -15.15 5.15 15.37
CA GLU A 60 -14.35 4.66 16.50
C GLU A 60 -14.13 5.75 17.56
N GLU A 61 -13.87 6.99 17.13
CA GLU A 61 -13.75 8.16 18.01
C GLU A 61 -15.07 8.46 18.75
N VAL A 62 -16.19 8.50 18.02
CA VAL A 62 -17.52 8.72 18.62
C VAL A 62 -17.87 7.64 19.65
N VAL A 63 -17.53 6.37 19.39
CA VAL A 63 -17.79 5.29 20.35
C VAL A 63 -16.85 5.38 21.55
N ALA A 64 -15.61 5.82 21.37
CA ALA A 64 -14.66 6.03 22.46
C ALA A 64 -15.09 7.17 23.42
N GLU A 65 -15.81 8.17 22.91
CA GLU A 65 -16.36 9.27 23.71
C GLU A 65 -17.63 8.89 24.50
N LEU A 66 -18.29 7.76 24.19
CA LEU A 66 -19.49 7.35 24.90
C LEU A 66 -19.17 6.89 26.32
N ASP A 67 -19.82 7.51 27.31
CA ASP A 67 -19.76 7.06 28.70
C ASP A 67 -20.32 5.64 28.85
N GLY A 68 -19.45 4.67 29.17
CA GLY A 68 -19.80 3.28 29.49
C GLY A 68 -18.87 2.24 28.90
N ASN A 69 -19.09 0.97 29.24
CA ASN A 69 -18.35 -0.18 28.66
C ASN A 69 -19.01 -0.64 27.35
N TRP A 70 -19.11 0.26 26.38
CA TRP A 70 -19.65 -0.06 25.06
C TRP A 70 -18.55 -0.59 24.15
N GLY A 71 -18.80 -1.73 23.49
CA GLY A 71 -17.94 -2.26 22.45
C GLY A 71 -18.58 -2.07 21.08
N MET A 72 -17.76 -1.77 20.07
CA MET A 72 -18.18 -1.79 18.68
C MET A 72 -17.49 -2.90 17.91
N GLY A 73 -18.15 -3.35 16.85
CA GLY A 73 -17.56 -4.26 15.90
C GLY A 73 -18.05 -3.96 14.49
N TRP A 74 -17.14 -4.10 13.54
CA TRP A 74 -17.43 -3.89 12.14
C TRP A 74 -18.05 -5.16 11.50
N THR A 75 -18.93 -4.96 10.51
CA THR A 75 -19.51 -6.04 9.72
C THR A 75 -19.44 -5.74 8.23
N GLY A 76 -19.47 -6.78 7.39
CA GLY A 76 -19.52 -6.62 5.94
C GLY A 76 -18.26 -5.94 5.39
N THR A 77 -18.45 -4.91 4.57
CA THR A 77 -17.37 -4.18 3.89
C THR A 77 -16.46 -3.44 4.86
N ALA A 78 -17.02 -2.78 5.88
CA ALA A 78 -16.25 -2.09 6.92
C ALA A 78 -15.29 -3.03 7.68
N TYR A 79 -15.73 -4.28 7.92
CA TYR A 79 -14.88 -5.29 8.56
C TYR A 79 -13.72 -5.70 7.65
N GLN A 80 -13.97 -5.87 6.35
CA GLN A 80 -12.92 -6.20 5.39
C GLN A 80 -11.91 -5.06 5.28
N GLU A 81 -12.38 -3.81 5.21
CA GLU A 81 -11.52 -2.64 5.11
C GLU A 81 -10.63 -2.44 6.34
N SER A 82 -11.19 -2.61 7.54
CA SER A 82 -10.44 -2.55 8.81
C SER A 82 -9.29 -3.58 8.84
N GLN A 83 -9.50 -4.79 8.31
CA GLN A 83 -8.45 -5.82 8.24
C GLN A 83 -7.45 -5.61 7.10
N LEU A 84 -7.85 -4.95 6.01
CA LEU A 84 -7.01 -4.75 4.82
C LEU A 84 -5.89 -3.73 5.05
N GLY A 85 -6.11 -2.70 5.87
CA GLY A 85 -5.15 -1.60 6.06
C GLY A 85 -3.75 -2.06 6.48
N ASN A 86 -3.64 -3.07 7.36
CA ASN A 86 -2.33 -3.60 7.78
C ASN A 86 -1.71 -4.54 6.74
N THR A 87 -2.54 -5.22 5.94
CA THR A 87 -2.10 -6.17 4.92
C THR A 87 -1.43 -5.46 3.74
N ALA A 88 -1.92 -4.28 3.38
CA ALA A 88 -1.39 -3.45 2.30
C ALA A 88 0.10 -3.07 2.49
N VAL A 89 0.43 -2.53 3.68
CA VAL A 89 1.80 -2.14 4.02
C VAL A 89 2.73 -3.35 4.00
N LEU A 90 2.30 -4.47 4.56
CA LEU A 90 3.05 -5.72 4.54
C LEU A 90 3.31 -6.20 3.10
N ALA A 91 2.32 -6.12 2.21
CA ALA A 91 2.48 -6.51 0.81
C ALA A 91 3.51 -5.64 0.07
N ILE A 92 3.50 -4.33 0.32
CA ILE A 92 4.46 -3.39 -0.28
C ILE A 92 5.89 -3.66 0.23
N VAL A 93 6.06 -3.78 1.54
CA VAL A 93 7.37 -4.04 2.16
C VAL A 93 7.91 -5.39 1.69
N PHE A 94 7.07 -6.41 1.68
CA PHE A 94 7.45 -7.74 1.20
C PHE A 94 7.79 -7.72 -0.30
N GLY A 95 7.02 -7.00 -1.12
CA GLY A 95 7.31 -6.81 -2.54
C GLY A 95 8.65 -6.14 -2.79
N LEU A 96 8.95 -5.05 -2.06
CA LEU A 96 10.25 -4.37 -2.13
C LEU A 96 11.40 -5.26 -1.68
N LEU A 97 11.21 -6.04 -0.63
CA LEU A 97 12.17 -7.02 -0.15
C LEU A 97 12.43 -8.11 -1.20
N MET A 98 11.38 -8.62 -1.85
CA MET A 98 11.53 -9.62 -2.92
C MET A 98 12.26 -9.04 -4.14
N VAL A 99 11.94 -7.81 -4.55
CA VAL A 99 12.68 -7.10 -5.62
C VAL A 99 14.15 -6.94 -5.24
N PHE A 100 14.44 -6.55 -3.99
CA PHE A 100 15.79 -6.44 -3.48
C PHE A 100 16.56 -7.76 -3.56
N LEU A 101 15.98 -8.83 -3.01
CA LEU A 101 16.64 -10.14 -2.95
C LEU A 101 16.87 -10.75 -4.33
N ILE A 102 15.90 -10.62 -5.24
CA ILE A 102 16.04 -11.12 -6.62
C ILE A 102 17.17 -10.37 -7.35
N LEU A 103 17.22 -9.05 -7.23
CA LEU A 103 18.30 -8.25 -7.81
C LEU A 103 19.65 -8.57 -7.14
N ALA A 104 19.69 -8.74 -5.82
CA ALA A 104 20.90 -9.07 -5.10
C ALA A 104 21.48 -10.43 -5.54
N ALA A 105 20.60 -11.42 -5.72
CA ALA A 105 20.98 -12.74 -6.22
C ALA A 105 21.41 -12.70 -7.68
N GLN A 106 20.69 -11.95 -8.54
CA GLN A 106 21.01 -11.84 -9.96
C GLN A 106 22.35 -11.15 -10.23
N TYR A 107 22.67 -10.11 -9.46
CA TYR A 107 23.86 -9.28 -9.68
C TYR A 107 25.02 -9.60 -8.73
N GLU A 108 24.85 -10.62 -7.88
CA GLU A 108 25.84 -11.05 -6.87
C GLU A 108 26.37 -9.85 -6.03
N SER A 109 25.50 -8.89 -5.74
CA SER A 109 25.88 -7.62 -5.13
C SER A 109 24.73 -7.04 -4.32
N TRP A 110 25.06 -6.52 -3.15
CA TRP A 110 24.11 -5.86 -2.25
C TRP A 110 23.99 -4.34 -2.54
N SER A 111 24.97 -3.74 -3.21
CA SER A 111 24.99 -2.30 -3.48
C SER A 111 24.17 -1.91 -4.71
N LEU A 112 24.19 -2.73 -5.77
CA LEU A 112 23.44 -2.47 -7.01
C LEU A 112 21.92 -2.46 -6.78
N PRO A 113 21.32 -3.45 -6.08
CA PRO A 113 19.88 -3.45 -5.79
C PRO A 113 19.46 -2.25 -4.92
N LEU A 114 20.32 -1.85 -3.98
CA LEU A 114 20.07 -0.70 -3.12
C LEU A 114 20.03 0.60 -3.95
N ALA A 115 20.93 0.73 -4.94
CA ALA A 115 20.88 1.84 -5.90
C ALA A 115 19.59 1.84 -6.74
N VAL A 116 19.11 0.66 -7.15
CA VAL A 116 17.84 0.54 -7.90
C VAL A 116 16.64 0.96 -7.05
N LEU A 117 16.60 0.56 -5.78
CA LEU A 117 15.52 0.92 -4.84
C LEU A 117 15.46 2.43 -4.53
N THR A 118 16.51 3.20 -4.79
CA THR A 118 16.43 4.67 -4.67
C THR A 118 15.45 5.30 -5.66
N SER A 119 15.03 4.58 -6.70
CA SER A 119 13.98 5.01 -7.62
C SER A 119 12.57 4.89 -7.02
N THR A 120 12.39 4.02 -6.03
CA THR A 120 11.10 3.70 -5.41
C THR A 120 10.39 4.91 -4.79
N PRO A 121 11.06 5.79 -4.01
CA PRO A 121 10.41 7.00 -3.48
C PRO A 121 9.78 7.89 -4.57
N PHE A 122 10.38 7.98 -5.76
CA PHE A 122 9.81 8.75 -6.87
C PHE A 122 8.56 8.10 -7.47
N ALA A 123 8.50 6.77 -7.48
CA ALA A 123 7.30 6.01 -7.83
C ALA A 123 6.16 6.29 -6.85
N PHE A 124 6.44 6.24 -5.55
CA PHE A 124 5.46 6.55 -4.51
C PHE A 124 4.99 8.01 -4.58
N LEU A 125 5.93 8.96 -4.70
CA LEU A 125 5.62 10.38 -4.80
C LEU A 125 4.71 10.67 -5.98
N GLY A 126 4.99 10.09 -7.16
CA GLY A 126 4.14 10.24 -8.33
C GLY A 126 2.80 9.54 -8.21
N GLY A 127 2.78 8.28 -7.78
CA GLY A 127 1.56 7.48 -7.69
C GLY A 127 0.59 8.03 -6.64
N VAL A 128 1.05 8.19 -5.41
CA VAL A 128 0.25 8.77 -4.31
C VAL A 128 -0.07 10.23 -4.58
N GLY A 129 0.90 11.01 -5.08
CA GLY A 129 0.68 12.40 -5.46
C GLY A 129 -0.41 12.55 -6.52
N GLY A 130 -0.45 11.67 -7.52
CA GLY A 130 -1.49 11.66 -8.56
C GLY A 130 -2.88 11.35 -8.02
N ILE A 131 -2.98 10.42 -7.07
CA ILE A 131 -4.25 10.08 -6.39
C ILE A 131 -4.75 11.27 -5.56
N VAL A 132 -3.88 11.89 -4.76
CA VAL A 132 -4.22 13.05 -3.93
C VAL A 132 -4.64 14.25 -4.81
N LEU A 133 -3.89 14.54 -5.89
CA LEU A 133 -4.20 15.64 -6.80
C LEU A 133 -5.55 15.46 -7.52
N ARG A 134 -5.96 14.20 -7.75
CA ARG A 134 -7.25 13.88 -8.36
C ARG A 134 -8.39 13.74 -7.35
N GLY A 135 -8.10 13.84 -6.05
CA GLY A 135 -9.08 13.65 -4.98
C GLY A 135 -9.65 12.23 -4.94
N LEU A 136 -8.85 11.23 -5.37
CA LEU A 136 -9.26 9.83 -5.33
C LEU A 136 -8.93 9.22 -3.96
N GLU A 137 -9.73 8.24 -3.56
CA GLU A 137 -9.49 7.50 -2.32
C GLU A 137 -8.40 6.44 -2.49
N THR A 138 -7.68 6.14 -1.41
CA THR A 138 -6.72 5.03 -1.42
C THR A 138 -7.49 3.71 -1.38
N SER A 139 -7.27 2.85 -2.38
CA SER A 139 -7.90 1.54 -2.45
C SER A 139 -6.87 0.47 -2.82
N VAL A 140 -7.27 -0.79 -2.72
CA VAL A 140 -6.43 -1.94 -3.13
C VAL A 140 -5.94 -1.81 -4.57
N TYR A 141 -6.70 -1.16 -5.45
CA TYR A 141 -6.27 -0.89 -6.84
C TYR A 141 -5.11 0.11 -6.92
N VAL A 142 -5.07 1.11 -6.02
CA VAL A 142 -3.94 2.04 -5.89
C VAL A 142 -2.70 1.29 -5.41
N GLU A 143 -2.85 0.37 -4.45
CA GLU A 143 -1.74 -0.42 -3.93
C GLU A 143 -1.13 -1.36 -4.98
N ILE A 144 -1.99 -2.08 -5.71
CA ILE A 144 -1.56 -2.90 -6.85
C ILE A 144 -0.88 -2.02 -7.91
N GLY A 145 -1.44 -0.84 -8.20
CA GLY A 145 -0.84 0.14 -9.10
C GLY A 145 0.54 0.58 -8.63
N LEU A 146 0.72 0.89 -7.35
CA LEU A 146 2.01 1.26 -6.76
C LEU A 146 3.04 0.13 -6.92
N LEU A 147 2.66 -1.13 -6.64
CA LEU A 147 3.54 -2.27 -6.86
C LEU A 147 4.00 -2.39 -8.33
N VAL A 148 3.09 -2.16 -9.27
CA VAL A 148 3.43 -2.13 -10.71
C VAL A 148 4.41 -1.00 -11.02
N VAL A 149 4.16 0.22 -10.54
CA VAL A 149 5.07 1.37 -10.77
C VAL A 149 6.43 1.11 -10.13
N VAL A 150 6.50 0.51 -8.95
CA VAL A 150 7.76 0.12 -8.30
C VAL A 150 8.56 -0.83 -9.20
N GLY A 151 7.92 -1.86 -9.78
CA GLY A 151 8.58 -2.76 -10.72
C GLY A 151 9.05 -2.07 -12.01
N LEU A 152 8.23 -1.16 -12.55
CA LEU A 152 8.59 -0.35 -13.73
C LEU A 152 9.75 0.62 -13.42
N ALA A 153 9.76 1.21 -12.23
CA ALA A 153 10.86 2.05 -11.75
C ALA A 153 12.14 1.25 -11.58
N ALA A 154 12.05 0.06 -10.98
CA ALA A 154 13.17 -0.85 -10.86
C ALA A 154 13.75 -1.23 -12.23
N LYS A 155 12.91 -1.53 -13.23
CA LYS A 155 13.34 -1.78 -14.62
C LYS A 155 14.11 -0.59 -15.22
N ASN A 156 13.61 0.63 -15.02
CA ASN A 156 14.29 1.81 -15.55
C ASN A 156 15.62 2.07 -14.84
N ALA A 157 15.64 1.93 -13.52
CA ALA A 157 16.82 2.18 -12.71
C ALA A 157 17.90 1.10 -12.91
N ILE A 158 17.51 -0.17 -13.03
CA ILE A 158 18.48 -1.26 -13.23
C ILE A 158 19.23 -1.10 -14.55
N LEU A 159 18.56 -0.68 -15.63
CA LEU A 159 19.22 -0.47 -16.93
C LEU A 159 20.35 0.57 -16.85
N ILE A 160 20.19 1.62 -16.04
CA ILE A 160 21.21 2.65 -15.81
C ILE A 160 22.33 2.08 -14.94
N VAL A 161 21.97 1.51 -13.80
CA VAL A 161 22.91 1.00 -12.79
C VAL A 161 23.79 -0.12 -13.36
N GLU A 162 23.20 -1.05 -14.10
CA GLU A 162 23.90 -2.15 -14.77
C GLU A 162 24.88 -1.62 -15.82
N PHE A 163 24.45 -0.69 -16.66
CA PHE A 163 25.32 -0.15 -17.71
C PHE A 163 26.45 0.69 -17.12
N ALA A 164 26.21 1.42 -16.03
CA ALA A 164 27.25 2.14 -15.30
C ALA A 164 28.28 1.16 -14.70
N GLU A 165 27.81 0.05 -14.11
CA GLU A 165 28.71 -0.96 -13.55
C GLU A 165 29.52 -1.69 -14.62
N LEU A 166 28.94 -1.97 -15.79
CA LEU A 166 29.67 -2.50 -16.95
C LEU A 166 30.76 -1.53 -17.42
N GLN A 167 30.45 -0.24 -17.57
CA GLN A 167 31.43 0.79 -17.95
C GLN A 167 32.58 0.91 -16.92
N ARG A 168 32.26 0.74 -15.63
CA ARG A 168 33.26 0.77 -14.56
C ARG A 168 34.16 -0.47 -14.56
N LYS A 169 33.58 -1.67 -14.70
CA LYS A 169 34.32 -2.94 -14.63
C LYS A 169 35.12 -3.24 -15.90
N GLU A 170 34.53 -3.03 -17.08
CA GLU A 170 35.13 -3.43 -18.35
C GLU A 170 36.01 -2.34 -18.96
N LEU A 171 35.61 -1.08 -18.82
CA LEU A 171 36.31 0.06 -19.45
C LEU A 171 37.13 0.88 -18.46
N GLY A 172 37.13 0.52 -17.18
CA GLY A 172 37.94 1.17 -16.13
C GLY A 172 37.57 2.63 -15.89
N LYS A 173 36.38 3.08 -16.30
CA LYS A 173 35.94 4.47 -16.14
C LYS A 173 35.72 4.83 -14.67
N THR A 174 35.88 6.10 -14.35
CA THR A 174 35.52 6.60 -13.01
C THR A 174 34.02 6.47 -12.77
N ILE A 175 33.60 6.38 -11.50
CA ILE A 175 32.19 6.20 -11.12
C ILE A 175 31.28 7.28 -11.75
N GLN A 176 31.76 8.52 -11.78
CA GLN A 176 31.02 9.66 -12.35
C GLN A 176 30.89 9.54 -13.87
N GLU A 177 31.98 9.28 -14.57
CA GLU A 177 31.96 9.11 -16.03
C GLU A 177 31.11 7.91 -16.45
N ALA A 178 31.17 6.81 -15.70
CA ALA A 178 30.35 5.63 -15.95
C ALA A 178 28.85 5.94 -15.79
N ALA A 179 28.48 6.66 -14.73
CA ALA A 179 27.09 7.06 -14.47
C ALA A 179 26.53 7.99 -15.57
N ILE A 180 27.31 8.98 -16.02
CA ILE A 180 26.90 9.92 -17.08
C ILE A 180 26.74 9.18 -18.42
N ASN A 181 27.73 8.36 -18.81
CA ASN A 181 27.66 7.58 -20.05
C ASN A 181 26.47 6.61 -20.05
N ALA A 182 26.21 5.94 -18.92
CA ALA A 182 25.07 5.05 -18.78
C ALA A 182 23.74 5.80 -18.91
N ALA A 183 23.63 6.97 -18.29
CA ALA A 183 22.44 7.80 -18.39
C ALA A 183 22.16 8.21 -19.84
N GLU A 184 23.16 8.72 -20.57
CA GLU A 184 23.00 9.15 -21.97
C GLU A 184 22.58 7.99 -22.90
N LEU A 185 23.23 6.83 -22.77
CA LEU A 185 22.96 5.67 -23.62
C LEU A 185 21.59 5.06 -23.34
N ARG A 186 21.12 5.10 -22.10
CA ARG A 186 19.84 4.52 -21.69
C ARG A 186 18.68 5.50 -21.72
N PHE A 187 18.92 6.80 -21.84
CA PHE A 187 17.86 7.81 -21.86
C PHE A 187 16.82 7.54 -22.96
N ARG A 188 17.25 7.30 -24.20
CA ARG A 188 16.31 7.08 -25.33
C ARG A 188 15.43 5.82 -25.13
N PRO A 189 16.00 4.64 -24.80
CA PRO A 189 15.18 3.47 -24.47
C PRO A 189 14.24 3.68 -23.28
N ILE A 190 14.71 4.33 -22.21
CA ILE A 190 13.90 4.54 -20.99
C ILE A 190 12.70 5.44 -21.28
N VAL A 191 12.92 6.55 -21.98
CA VAL A 191 11.84 7.47 -22.38
C VAL A 191 10.85 6.74 -23.29
N MET A 192 11.33 5.95 -24.26
CA MET A 192 10.46 5.18 -25.15
C MET A 192 9.54 4.22 -24.38
N THR A 193 10.09 3.40 -23.49
CA THR A 193 9.29 2.44 -22.72
C THR A 193 8.34 3.12 -21.75
N SER A 194 8.77 4.24 -21.16
CA SER A 194 7.96 4.98 -20.20
C SER A 194 6.77 5.65 -20.88
N LEU A 195 7.00 6.32 -22.02
CA LEU A 195 5.94 6.93 -22.81
C LEU A 195 4.96 5.89 -23.35
N ALA A 196 5.46 4.76 -23.87
CA ALA A 196 4.60 3.68 -24.34
C ALA A 196 3.68 3.16 -23.22
N PHE A 197 4.22 3.00 -22.01
CA PHE A 197 3.44 2.55 -20.86
C PHE A 197 2.43 3.61 -20.40
N ILE A 198 2.83 4.88 -20.35
CA ILE A 198 1.97 6.02 -20.02
C ILE A 198 0.81 6.09 -21.01
N PHE A 199 1.07 6.12 -22.32
CA PHE A 199 0.00 6.17 -23.33
C PHE A 199 -0.84 4.89 -23.38
N GLY A 200 -0.27 3.73 -23.06
CA GLY A 200 -1.01 2.47 -22.98
C GLY A 200 -1.97 2.40 -21.78
N THR A 201 -1.62 3.05 -20.66
CA THR A 201 -2.46 3.08 -19.45
C THR A 201 -3.30 4.35 -19.32
N LEU A 202 -3.07 5.35 -20.17
CA LEU A 202 -3.85 6.59 -20.23
C LEU A 202 -5.36 6.36 -20.42
N PRO A 203 -5.81 5.42 -21.29
CA PRO A 203 -7.25 5.15 -21.41
C PRO A 203 -7.87 4.63 -20.12
N LEU A 204 -7.12 3.91 -19.29
CA LEU A 204 -7.58 3.40 -18.01
C LEU A 204 -7.76 4.55 -17.00
N ALA A 205 -6.85 5.53 -17.04
CA ALA A 205 -6.94 6.75 -16.25
C ALA A 205 -8.04 7.71 -16.73
N LEU A 206 -8.63 7.52 -17.91
CA LEU A 206 -9.71 8.36 -18.45
C LEU A 206 -10.98 7.55 -18.75
N ALA A 207 -11.05 6.31 -18.25
CA ALA A 207 -12.11 5.38 -18.59
C ALA A 207 -13.46 5.87 -18.06
N SER A 208 -14.45 5.98 -18.94
CA SER A 208 -15.84 6.28 -18.58
C SER A 208 -16.73 5.07 -18.82
N GLY A 209 -17.59 4.73 -17.87
CA GLY A 209 -18.55 3.63 -18.01
C GLY A 209 -18.56 2.71 -16.78
N ALA A 210 -18.93 1.44 -16.98
CA ALA A 210 -18.89 0.46 -15.90
C ALA A 210 -17.44 0.25 -15.42
N SER A 211 -17.24 0.20 -14.10
CA SER A 211 -15.91 0.02 -13.47
C SER A 211 -14.93 1.18 -13.70
N ASP A 212 -15.45 2.40 -13.90
CA ASP A 212 -14.65 3.62 -14.03
C ASP A 212 -13.87 3.93 -12.75
N VAL A 213 -14.48 3.81 -11.56
CA VAL A 213 -13.82 4.05 -10.27
C VAL A 213 -12.56 3.19 -10.12
N SER A 214 -12.67 1.87 -10.28
CA SER A 214 -11.52 0.96 -10.17
C SER A 214 -10.44 1.25 -11.23
N SER A 215 -10.86 1.55 -12.46
CA SER A 215 -9.96 1.88 -13.57
C SER A 215 -9.22 3.19 -13.32
N HIS A 216 -9.91 4.20 -12.80
CA HIS A 216 -9.33 5.49 -12.44
C HIS A 216 -8.29 5.35 -11.33
N HIS A 217 -8.53 4.51 -10.32
CA HIS A 217 -7.59 4.32 -9.20
C HIS A 217 -6.28 3.70 -9.69
N ILE A 218 -6.33 2.57 -10.39
CA ILE A 218 -5.12 1.92 -10.90
C ILE A 218 -4.46 2.74 -12.03
N GLY A 219 -5.27 3.27 -12.96
CA GLY A 219 -4.78 4.03 -14.11
C GLY A 219 -4.08 5.32 -13.70
N THR A 220 -4.67 6.10 -12.79
CA THR A 220 -4.06 7.36 -12.32
C THR A 220 -2.75 7.09 -11.59
N THR A 221 -2.75 6.12 -10.67
CA THR A 221 -1.55 5.74 -9.90
C THR A 221 -0.41 5.40 -10.84
N VAL A 222 -0.70 4.60 -11.87
CA VAL A 222 0.33 4.09 -12.76
C VAL A 222 0.82 5.13 -13.77
N VAL A 223 -0.09 5.93 -14.36
CA VAL A 223 0.26 6.99 -15.30
C VAL A 223 1.11 8.07 -14.63
N VAL A 224 0.67 8.60 -13.49
CA VAL A 224 1.39 9.68 -12.79
C VAL A 224 2.64 9.16 -12.10
N GLY A 225 2.58 7.95 -11.53
CA GLY A 225 3.74 7.25 -10.98
C GLY A 225 4.83 7.04 -12.02
N MET A 226 4.47 6.54 -13.21
CA MET A 226 5.43 6.31 -14.29
C MET A 226 5.99 7.63 -14.84
N ALA A 227 5.16 8.67 -14.97
CA ALA A 227 5.62 9.99 -15.39
C ALA A 227 6.63 10.59 -14.40
N SER A 228 6.35 10.48 -13.09
CA SER A 228 7.27 10.89 -12.03
C SER A 228 8.60 10.15 -12.10
N VAL A 229 8.57 8.83 -12.29
CA VAL A 229 9.77 8.00 -12.43
C VAL A 229 10.57 8.34 -13.69
N ALA A 230 9.90 8.57 -14.81
CA ALA A 230 10.56 8.90 -16.08
C ALA A 230 11.25 10.27 -16.03
N ILE A 231 10.70 11.23 -15.29
CA ILE A 231 11.27 12.58 -15.17
C ILE A 231 12.28 12.62 -14.02
N LEU A 232 11.84 12.31 -12.80
CA LEU A 232 12.65 12.43 -11.58
C LEU A 232 13.60 11.24 -11.45
N GLY A 233 13.09 10.01 -11.60
CA GLY A 233 13.90 8.80 -11.47
C GLY A 233 15.06 8.78 -12.46
N SER A 234 14.81 9.05 -13.75
CA SER A 234 15.88 9.04 -14.76
C SER A 234 16.96 10.10 -14.52
N CYS A 235 16.64 11.26 -13.94
CA CYS A 235 17.63 12.28 -13.60
C CYS A 235 18.41 11.97 -12.31
N PHE A 236 17.75 11.40 -11.30
CA PHE A 236 18.35 11.22 -9.98
C PHE A 236 19.04 9.85 -9.79
N VAL A 237 18.61 8.79 -10.49
CA VAL A 237 19.21 7.45 -10.37
C VAL A 237 20.72 7.41 -10.64
N PRO A 238 21.27 8.08 -11.68
CA PRO A 238 22.73 8.11 -11.90
C PRO A 238 23.49 8.70 -10.71
N THR A 239 22.93 9.75 -10.10
CA THR A 239 23.50 10.42 -8.92
C THR A 239 23.47 9.50 -7.70
N PHE A 240 22.36 8.80 -7.45
CA PHE A 240 22.27 7.83 -6.36
C PHE A 240 23.20 6.64 -6.55
N TYR A 241 23.33 6.13 -7.78
CA TYR A 241 24.33 5.13 -8.11
C TYR A 241 25.74 5.63 -7.76
N ALA A 242 26.12 6.83 -8.21
CA ALA A 242 27.45 7.37 -7.95
C ALA A 242 27.72 7.55 -6.44
N MET A 243 26.72 8.00 -5.68
CA MET A 243 26.80 8.15 -4.23
C MET A 243 26.99 6.80 -3.52
N ILE A 244 26.19 5.80 -3.87
CA ILE A 244 26.24 4.47 -3.26
C ILE A 244 27.52 3.73 -3.64
N ALA A 245 27.93 3.81 -4.91
CA ALA A 245 29.19 3.23 -5.38
C ALA A 245 30.38 3.86 -4.66
N SER A 246 30.41 5.19 -4.52
CA SER A 246 31.48 5.89 -3.79
C SER A 246 31.50 5.52 -2.29
N ALA A 247 30.33 5.44 -1.66
CA ALA A 247 30.21 5.00 -0.26
C ALA A 247 30.71 3.56 -0.09
N SER A 248 30.38 2.66 -1.02
CA SER A 248 30.82 1.27 -0.98
C SER A 248 32.34 1.12 -1.15
N ASP A 249 32.97 1.93 -2.02
CA ASP A 249 34.41 1.95 -2.21
C ASP A 249 35.13 2.50 -0.98
N TRP A 250 34.58 3.56 -0.36
CA TRP A 250 35.10 4.09 0.90
C TRP A 250 35.02 3.05 2.02
N LEU A 251 33.88 2.35 2.16
CA LEU A 251 33.68 1.32 3.18
C LEU A 251 34.63 0.14 3.01
N ARG A 252 34.87 -0.28 1.75
CA ARG A 252 35.86 -1.32 1.41
C ARG A 252 37.29 -0.90 1.71
N ARG A 253 37.66 0.36 1.44
CA ARG A 253 38.99 0.89 1.78
C ARG A 253 39.21 0.90 3.29
N LYS A 254 38.20 1.28 4.07
CA LYS A 254 38.29 1.34 5.53
C LYS A 254 38.40 -0.06 6.17
N THR A 255 37.60 -1.02 5.72
CA THR A 255 37.68 -2.41 6.22
C THR A 255 38.96 -3.13 5.80
N ARG A 256 39.53 -2.79 4.64
CA ARG A 256 40.81 -3.37 4.18
C ARG A 256 42.04 -2.72 4.82
N GLY A 257 41.98 -1.42 5.16
CA GLY A 257 43.06 -0.71 5.88
C GLY A 257 43.28 -1.20 7.32
N ASP A 258 42.23 -1.68 7.99
CA ASP A 258 42.37 -2.30 9.33
C ASP A 258 43.03 -3.70 9.27
N SER A 259 42.97 -4.38 8.12
CA SER A 259 43.52 -5.73 7.96
C SER A 259 45.05 -5.74 7.74
N GLU A 260 45.59 -4.74 7.04
CA GLU A 260 47.04 -4.60 6.82
C GLU A 260 47.77 -4.13 8.09
N THR A 261 47.11 -3.33 8.95
CA THR A 261 47.68 -2.87 10.22
C THR A 261 47.75 -3.99 11.28
N GLN A 262 46.88 -5.01 11.18
CA GLN A 262 46.90 -6.18 12.09
C GLN A 262 47.89 -7.29 11.68
N GLN A 263 48.26 -7.41 10.40
CA GLN A 263 49.30 -8.36 9.98
C GLN A 263 50.74 -7.85 10.20
N ALA A 264 50.95 -6.53 10.21
CA ALA A 264 52.26 -5.94 10.51
C ALA A 264 52.66 -6.06 12.00
N GLY A 265 51.69 -6.15 12.92
CA GLY A 265 51.95 -6.27 14.36
C GLY A 265 52.28 -7.68 14.87
N THR A 266 52.04 -8.72 14.06
CA THR A 266 52.25 -10.13 14.47
C THR A 266 53.51 -10.75 13.86
N GLY A 267 54.21 -10.01 12.98
CA GLY A 267 55.44 -10.45 12.30
C GLY A 267 56.76 -10.06 12.98
N GLU A 268 56.74 -9.26 14.06
CA GLU A 268 57.94 -8.85 14.82
C GLU A 268 58.19 -9.69 16.10
N GLN A 269 57.47 -10.79 16.29
CA GLN A 269 57.76 -11.76 17.36
C GLN A 269 57.84 -13.18 16.79
N GLY A 270 58.95 -13.49 16.14
CA GLY A 270 59.29 -14.83 15.65
C GLY A 270 60.80 -14.98 15.46
#